data_AF-A0A4V3BG74-F1
#
_entry.id   AF-A0A4V3BG74-F1
#
_cell.length_a   1.000
_cell.length_b   1.000
_cell.length_c   1.000
_cell.angle_alpha   90.00
_cell.angle_beta   90.00
_cell.angle_gamma   90.00
#
_symmetry.space_group_name_H-M   'P 1'
#
loop_
_entity.id
_entity.type
_entity.pdbx_description
1 polymer ?
#
loop_
_entity_poly.entity_id
_entity_poly.type
_entity_poly.pdbx_seq_one_letter_code
_entity_poly.pdbx_strand_id
1 'polypeptide(L)'
;MSEKFLMNDERYKAEKKRLNIEIEHIETCKGSHEAIKHKCPDCGGAFITTPNNILRKASTKCRECANYSAARKRMKTKEEVEANLNDLGLKWIDGEYSNKLSKLTVLCSCNHSTFTRRYEYIIGGNDRCSQCANSTSKPAYDIEQYLIRKGASFNKEMTFDDLRYIKKLRYDFFVDNRFLIEYHGEQHYLKTSRYADDDLYMRDMIKVNYAYDKQIPLIIIPYTKRKVYKNIIDEVLDENTLNLLISKHGYVIDFANIPYTIKSA
;
A
#
# COMPACT_ATOMS: atom_id res chain seq x y z
N MET A 1 58.28 -23.24 -3.02
CA MET A 1 57.09 -22.38 -2.80
C MET A 1 57.33 -21.58 -1.53
N SER A 2 57.30 -20.25 -1.59
CA SER A 2 57.81 -19.39 -0.52
C SER A 2 56.93 -19.40 0.73
N GLU A 3 57.50 -19.77 1.89
CA GLU A 3 56.88 -19.66 3.23
C GLU A 3 56.41 -18.25 3.61
N LYS A 4 56.79 -17.21 2.86
CA LYS A 4 56.50 -15.78 3.14
C LYS A 4 55.03 -15.35 3.03
N PHE A 5 54.11 -16.20 2.55
CA PHE A 5 52.72 -15.80 2.28
C PHE A 5 51.64 -16.57 3.04
N LEU A 6 51.99 -17.53 3.89
CA LEU A 6 50.99 -18.26 4.67
C LEU A 6 50.48 -17.39 5.82
N MET A 7 49.15 -17.32 5.96
CA MET A 7 48.49 -16.64 7.08
C MET A 7 48.54 -17.55 8.31
N ASN A 8 49.52 -17.31 9.19
CA ASN A 8 49.62 -17.96 10.49
C ASN A 8 48.95 -17.13 11.60
N ASP A 9 48.89 -17.67 12.82
CA ASP A 9 48.22 -17.05 13.96
C ASP A 9 48.76 -15.66 14.34
N GLU A 10 50.08 -15.51 14.37
CA GLU A 10 50.73 -14.23 14.69
C GLU A 10 50.41 -13.15 13.65
N ARG A 11 50.52 -13.51 12.36
CA ARG A 11 50.17 -12.61 11.25
C ARG A 11 48.69 -12.24 11.30
N TYR A 12 47.82 -13.19 11.60
CA TYR A 12 46.39 -12.93 11.71
C TYR A 12 46.07 -11.96 12.86
N LYS A 13 46.72 -12.11 14.02
CA LYS A 13 46.62 -11.15 15.13
C LYS A 13 47.13 -9.75 14.75
N ALA A 14 48.28 -9.67 14.07
CA ALA A 14 48.84 -8.41 13.58
C ALA A 14 47.91 -7.70 12.58
N GLU A 15 47.35 -8.43 11.63
CA GLU A 15 46.39 -7.87 10.66
C GLU A 15 45.08 -7.41 11.30
N LYS A 16 44.54 -8.18 12.26
CA LYS A 16 43.37 -7.73 13.04
C LYS A 16 43.66 -6.42 13.78
N LYS A 17 44.84 -6.28 14.41
CA LYS A 17 45.26 -5.05 15.08
C LYS A 17 45.41 -3.89 14.08
N ARG A 18 46.06 -4.13 12.94
CA ARG A 18 46.24 -3.13 11.86
C ARG A 18 44.90 -2.63 11.30
N LEU A 19 43.89 -3.49 11.20
CA LEU A 19 42.57 -3.17 10.66
C LEU A 19 41.53 -2.74 11.72
N ASN A 20 41.96 -2.63 12.97
CA ASN A 20 41.09 -2.35 14.13
C ASN A 20 39.91 -3.32 14.24
N ILE A 21 40.21 -4.62 14.18
CA ILE A 21 39.23 -5.71 14.32
C ILE A 21 39.41 -6.36 15.69
N GLU A 22 38.40 -6.22 16.54
CA GLU A 22 38.40 -6.73 17.92
C GLU A 22 37.84 -8.16 18.05
N ILE A 23 37.47 -8.80 16.93
CA ILE A 23 36.89 -10.15 16.96
C ILE A 23 37.93 -11.17 17.43
N GLU A 24 37.64 -11.82 18.56
CA GLU A 24 38.45 -12.88 19.16
C GLU A 24 38.34 -14.17 18.34
N HIS A 25 39.46 -14.83 18.06
CA HIS A 25 39.47 -16.21 17.53
C HIS A 25 39.82 -17.18 18.66
N ILE A 26 39.11 -18.30 18.71
CA ILE A 26 39.22 -19.34 19.74
C ILE A 26 40.20 -20.44 19.28
N GLU A 27 40.26 -20.68 17.97
CA GLU A 27 41.14 -21.67 17.35
C GLU A 27 42.33 -20.99 16.66
N THR A 28 43.47 -21.69 16.63
CA THR A 28 44.71 -21.21 16.00
C THR A 28 44.56 -21.10 14.49
N CYS A 29 44.94 -19.96 13.91
CA CYS A 29 44.93 -19.78 12.45
C CYS A 29 46.12 -20.49 11.79
N LYS A 30 45.82 -21.41 10.85
CA LYS A 30 46.82 -22.12 10.02
C LYS A 30 46.82 -21.67 8.56
N GLY A 31 45.76 -20.98 8.11
CA GLY A 31 45.65 -20.47 6.75
C GLY A 31 44.50 -19.47 6.60
N SER A 32 44.52 -18.66 5.55
CA SER A 32 43.55 -17.57 5.33
C SER A 32 42.15 -18.07 4.93
N HIS A 33 42.07 -19.27 4.35
CA HIS A 33 40.84 -19.88 3.84
C HIS A 33 40.37 -21.08 4.66
N GLU A 34 41.11 -21.45 5.71
CA GLU A 34 40.69 -22.48 6.64
C GLU A 34 39.74 -21.87 7.67
N ALA A 35 38.56 -22.44 7.80
CA ALA A 35 37.57 -21.94 8.75
C ALA A 35 37.99 -22.31 10.18
N ILE A 36 37.94 -21.34 11.08
CA ILE A 36 38.28 -21.48 12.49
C ILE A 36 37.16 -20.89 13.35
N LYS A 37 37.12 -21.24 14.64
CA LYS A 37 36.16 -20.66 15.59
C LYS A 37 36.55 -19.23 16.01
N HIS A 38 35.55 -18.37 16.06
CA HIS A 38 35.59 -17.00 16.57
C HIS A 38 34.52 -16.80 17.64
N LYS A 39 34.72 -15.81 18.50
CA LYS A 39 33.74 -15.38 19.49
C LYS A 39 32.90 -14.24 18.93
N CYS A 40 31.58 -14.41 18.91
CA CYS A 40 30.65 -13.39 18.46
C CYS A 40 30.72 -12.17 19.40
N PRO A 41 30.96 -10.95 18.90
CA PRO A 41 31.02 -9.76 19.75
C PRO A 41 29.66 -9.39 20.37
N ASP A 42 28.54 -9.78 19.72
CA ASP A 42 27.20 -9.43 20.16
C ASP A 42 26.67 -10.34 21.29
N CYS A 43 26.89 -11.66 21.19
CA CYS A 43 26.31 -12.63 22.11
C CYS A 43 27.34 -13.48 22.86
N GLY A 44 28.63 -13.32 22.57
CA GLY A 44 29.70 -14.14 23.14
C GLY A 44 29.77 -15.59 22.63
N GLY A 45 28.78 -16.05 21.85
CA GLY A 45 28.73 -17.41 21.30
C GLY A 45 29.80 -17.67 20.23
N ALA A 46 30.23 -18.92 20.10
CA ALA A 46 31.19 -19.31 19.07
C ALA A 46 30.56 -19.36 17.67
N PHE A 47 31.27 -18.92 16.65
CA PHE A 47 30.88 -19.07 15.25
C PHE A 47 32.10 -19.42 14.39
N ILE A 48 31.88 -20.14 13.29
CA ILE A 48 32.95 -20.64 12.43
C ILE A 48 33.00 -19.80 11.15
N THR A 49 34.16 -19.22 10.84
CA THR A 49 34.40 -18.53 9.55
C THR A 49 35.89 -18.50 9.24
N THR A 50 36.26 -18.06 8.04
CA THR A 50 37.66 -17.97 7.63
C THR A 50 38.31 -16.67 8.10
N PRO A 51 39.63 -16.67 8.41
CA PRO A 51 40.38 -15.45 8.71
C PRO A 51 40.22 -14.38 7.63
N ASN A 52 40.22 -14.77 6.35
CA ASN A 52 39.99 -13.83 5.23
C ASN A 52 38.64 -13.12 5.32
N ASN A 53 37.56 -13.82 5.70
CA ASN A 53 36.24 -13.20 5.85
C ASN A 53 36.20 -12.19 7.01
N ILE A 54 36.90 -12.46 8.11
CA ILE A 54 37.04 -11.51 9.22
C ILE A 54 37.83 -10.28 8.77
N LEU A 55 38.99 -10.46 8.13
CA LEU A 55 39.85 -9.35 7.69
C LEU A 55 39.17 -8.46 6.65
N ARG A 56 38.35 -9.04 5.77
CA ARG A 56 37.54 -8.29 4.79
C ARG A 56 36.26 -7.70 5.39
N LYS A 57 36.01 -7.91 6.70
CA LYS A 57 34.78 -7.51 7.40
C LYS A 57 33.49 -8.07 6.78
N ALA A 58 33.61 -9.19 6.04
CA ALA A 58 32.48 -9.90 5.44
C ALA A 58 31.73 -10.76 6.47
N SER A 59 32.41 -11.17 7.54
CA SER A 59 31.80 -11.81 8.70
C SER A 59 32.22 -11.05 9.95
N THR A 60 31.25 -10.49 10.68
CA THR A 60 31.52 -9.68 11.88
C THR A 60 30.89 -10.23 13.15
N LYS A 61 29.96 -11.18 13.01
CA LYS A 61 29.19 -11.78 14.11
C LYS A 61 28.60 -13.12 13.66
N CYS A 62 28.06 -13.88 14.61
CA CYS A 62 27.38 -15.13 14.31
C CYS A 62 26.13 -14.89 13.43
N ARG A 63 25.68 -15.96 12.77
CA ARG A 63 24.53 -15.93 11.85
C ARG A 63 23.26 -15.40 12.52
N GLU A 64 23.02 -15.79 13.78
CA GLU A 64 21.82 -15.37 14.52
C GLU A 64 21.83 -13.86 14.80
N CYS A 65 22.94 -13.33 15.33
CA CYS A 65 23.08 -11.90 15.59
C CYS A 65 23.08 -11.07 14.29
N ALA A 66 23.65 -11.59 13.20
CA ALA A 66 23.59 -10.96 11.88
C ALA A 66 22.14 -10.87 11.37
N ASN A 67 21.40 -11.97 11.46
CA ASN A 67 19.99 -12.03 11.07
C ASN A 67 19.13 -11.10 11.94
N TYR A 68 19.35 -11.11 13.25
CA TYR A 68 18.65 -10.23 14.19
C TYR A 68 18.89 -8.75 13.87
N SER A 69 20.15 -8.37 13.65
CA SER A 69 20.52 -7.00 13.26
C SER A 69 19.88 -6.59 11.93
N ALA A 70 19.89 -7.48 10.94
CA ALA A 70 19.27 -7.24 9.64
C ALA A 70 17.74 -7.13 9.73
N ALA A 71 17.10 -7.98 10.54
CA ALA A 71 15.66 -7.93 10.78
C ALA A 71 15.26 -6.60 11.44
N ARG A 72 16.01 -6.16 12.46
CA ARG A 72 15.76 -4.89 13.16
C ARG A 72 15.93 -3.68 12.23
N LYS A 73 16.91 -3.71 11.31
CA LYS A 73 17.07 -2.65 10.29
C LYS A 73 15.94 -2.61 9.25
N ARG A 74 15.27 -3.73 9.01
CA ARG A 74 14.11 -3.82 8.10
C ARG A 74 12.79 -3.53 8.81
N MET A 75 12.79 -3.39 10.13
CA MET A 75 11.59 -3.02 10.86
C MET A 75 11.24 -1.57 10.52
N LYS A 76 9.96 -1.37 10.22
CA LYS A 76 9.41 -0.02 10.05
C LYS A 76 9.52 0.77 11.35
N THR A 77 9.76 2.07 11.23
CA THR A 77 9.67 2.99 12.36
C THR A 77 8.22 3.21 12.78
N LYS A 78 8.01 3.83 13.94
CA LYS A 78 6.67 4.18 14.41
C LYS A 78 5.96 5.10 13.42
N GLU A 79 6.68 6.08 12.90
CA GLU A 79 6.20 7.08 11.94
C GLU A 79 5.80 6.42 10.61
N GLU A 80 6.62 5.48 10.12
CA GLU A 80 6.27 4.70 8.93
C GLU A 80 5.02 3.84 9.15
N VAL A 81 4.86 3.24 10.33
CA VAL A 81 3.65 2.48 10.67
C VAL A 81 2.42 3.39 10.70
N GLU A 82 2.52 4.56 11.35
CA GLU A 82 1.44 5.56 11.40
C GLU A 82 1.04 6.05 10.01
N ALA A 83 2.02 6.36 9.14
CA ALA A 83 1.76 6.75 7.75
C ALA A 83 0.97 5.67 6.98
N ASN A 84 1.39 4.41 7.07
CA ASN A 84 0.68 3.29 6.43
C ASN A 84 -0.76 3.15 6.95
N LEU A 85 -1.00 3.37 8.24
CA LEU A 85 -2.35 3.31 8.81
C LEU A 85 -3.20 4.49 8.34
N ASN A 86 -2.63 5.69 8.31
CA ASN A 86 -3.31 6.90 7.84
C ASN A 86 -3.75 6.78 6.37
N ASP A 87 -2.91 6.21 5.50
CA ASP A 87 -3.24 5.95 4.09
C ASP A 87 -4.49 5.07 3.92
N LEU A 88 -4.70 4.16 4.88
CA LEU A 88 -5.86 3.28 4.97
C LEU A 88 -7.05 3.90 5.69
N GLY A 89 -6.93 5.15 6.17
CA GLY A 89 -7.96 5.81 6.98
C GLY A 89 -8.08 5.20 8.38
N LEU A 90 -6.97 4.74 8.96
CA LEU A 90 -6.91 4.14 10.29
C LEU A 90 -6.02 4.99 11.19
N LYS A 91 -6.49 5.26 12.41
CA LYS A 91 -5.71 5.92 13.45
C LYS A 91 -5.23 4.88 14.46
N TRP A 92 -3.92 4.81 14.69
CA TRP A 92 -3.36 3.96 15.75
C TRP A 92 -3.75 4.54 17.12
N ILE A 93 -4.37 3.72 17.97
CA ILE A 93 -4.83 4.15 19.30
C ILE A 93 -4.20 3.37 20.45
N ASP A 94 -3.82 2.10 20.23
CA ASP A 94 -3.21 1.26 21.26
C ASP A 94 -2.42 0.07 20.67
N GLY A 95 -1.56 -0.57 21.47
CA GLY A 95 -0.69 -1.68 21.12
C GLY A 95 0.70 -1.23 20.66
N GLU A 96 1.73 -2.04 20.92
CA GLU A 96 3.12 -1.74 20.55
C GLU A 96 3.54 -2.46 19.26
N TYR A 97 4.20 -1.72 18.36
CA TYR A 97 4.76 -2.29 17.14
C TYR A 97 6.21 -2.75 17.36
N SER A 98 6.41 -4.06 17.26
CA SER A 98 7.71 -4.73 17.31
C SER A 98 7.99 -5.54 16.06
N ASN A 99 6.98 -5.91 15.28
CA ASN A 99 7.09 -6.58 13.99
C ASN A 99 5.73 -6.67 13.30
N LYS A 100 5.70 -7.30 12.12
CA LYS A 100 4.47 -7.49 11.34
C LYS A 100 3.37 -8.31 12.05
N LEU A 101 3.73 -9.12 13.06
CA LEU A 101 2.79 -9.92 13.86
C LEU A 101 2.24 -9.14 15.06
N SER A 102 2.79 -7.96 15.37
CA SER A 102 2.29 -7.09 16.45
C SER A 102 0.81 -6.80 16.27
N LYS A 103 0.06 -6.96 17.36
CA LYS A 103 -1.36 -6.62 17.39
C LYS A 103 -1.50 -5.15 17.70
N LEU A 104 -2.07 -4.40 16.78
CA LEU A 104 -2.36 -2.97 16.94
C LEU A 104 -3.87 -2.79 17.04
N THR A 105 -4.28 -1.90 17.93
CA THR A 105 -5.64 -1.41 18.03
C THR A 105 -5.73 -0.11 17.24
N VAL A 106 -6.64 -0.07 16.29
CA VAL A 106 -6.84 1.06 15.38
C VAL A 106 -8.29 1.53 15.41
N LEU A 107 -8.48 2.84 15.26
CA LEU A 107 -9.77 3.48 15.05
C LEU A 107 -9.97 3.71 13.55
N CYS A 108 -11.10 3.24 13.02
CA CYS A 108 -11.49 3.52 11.65
C CYS A 108 -11.96 4.98 11.49
N SER A 109 -11.49 5.67 10.45
CA SER A 109 -11.93 7.04 10.11
C SER A 109 -13.43 7.12 9.82
N CYS A 110 -14.05 5.98 9.54
CA CYS A 110 -15.48 5.81 9.41
C CYS A 110 -16.27 6.02 10.71
N ASN A 111 -15.59 6.24 11.85
CA ASN A 111 -16.18 6.45 13.17
C ASN A 111 -17.05 5.30 13.70
N HIS A 112 -17.07 4.14 13.04
CA HIS A 112 -17.97 3.05 13.37
C HIS A 112 -17.43 2.09 14.44
N SER A 113 -16.11 1.98 14.65
CA SER A 113 -15.53 1.16 15.72
C SER A 113 -13.99 1.19 15.75
N THR A 114 -13.46 0.82 16.91
CA THR A 114 -12.07 0.39 17.11
C THR A 114 -11.94 -1.11 16.90
N PHE A 115 -10.81 -1.57 16.40
CA PHE A 115 -10.54 -3.01 16.27
C PHE A 115 -9.05 -3.33 16.43
N THR A 116 -8.76 -4.54 16.91
CA THR A 116 -7.39 -5.01 17.15
C THR A 116 -7.04 -6.15 16.21
N ARG A 117 -5.96 -6.00 15.42
CA ARG A 117 -5.47 -7.00 14.45
C ARG A 117 -3.96 -6.98 14.34
N ARG A 118 -3.37 -8.03 13.76
CA ARG A 118 -1.93 -8.01 13.44
C ARG A 118 -1.65 -6.98 12.36
N TYR A 119 -0.54 -6.25 12.49
CA TYR A 119 -0.16 -5.22 11.53
C TYR A 119 -0.14 -5.74 10.09
N GLU A 120 0.37 -6.94 9.83
CA GLU A 120 0.42 -7.54 8.48
C GLU A 120 -0.95 -7.70 7.83
N TYR A 121 -2.01 -7.96 8.61
CA TYR A 121 -3.37 -8.09 8.07
C TYR A 121 -4.02 -6.73 7.83
N ILE A 122 -3.73 -5.76 8.69
CA ILE A 122 -4.21 -4.38 8.52
C ILE A 122 -3.66 -3.79 7.22
N ILE A 123 -2.34 -3.86 7.01
CA ILE A 123 -1.70 -3.32 5.79
C ILE A 123 -1.98 -4.16 4.53
N GLY A 124 -2.32 -5.44 4.70
CA GLY A 124 -2.76 -6.31 3.59
C GLY A 124 -4.09 -5.86 2.97
N GLY A 125 -4.78 -4.90 3.58
CA GLY A 125 -5.99 -4.28 3.03
C GLY A 125 -7.25 -5.17 3.09
N ASN A 126 -7.16 -6.33 3.75
CA ASN A 126 -8.27 -7.26 3.93
C ASN A 126 -9.08 -6.98 5.21
N ASP A 127 -8.46 -6.40 6.23
CA ASP A 127 -9.10 -6.17 7.53
C ASP A 127 -9.43 -4.68 7.73
N ARG A 128 -10.73 -4.35 7.68
CA ARG A 128 -11.31 -3.07 8.12
C ARG A 128 -12.31 -3.35 9.25
N CYS A 129 -12.90 -2.31 9.83
CA CYS A 129 -13.94 -2.53 10.84
C CYS A 129 -15.10 -3.38 10.25
N SER A 130 -15.82 -4.12 11.08
CA SER A 130 -16.87 -5.06 10.64
C SER A 130 -17.92 -4.40 9.74
N GLN A 131 -18.22 -3.13 9.95
CA GLN A 131 -19.14 -2.35 9.12
C GLN A 131 -18.55 -2.03 7.73
N CYS A 132 -17.26 -1.68 7.64
CA CYS A 132 -16.55 -1.48 6.37
C CYS A 132 -16.24 -2.80 5.65
N ALA A 133 -16.17 -3.92 6.38
CA ALA A 133 -15.99 -5.24 5.82
C ALA A 133 -17.29 -5.81 5.22
N ASN A 134 -18.44 -5.48 5.84
CA ASN A 134 -19.77 -5.95 5.45
C ASN A 134 -20.52 -5.00 4.50
N SER A 135 -20.02 -3.79 4.22
CA SER A 135 -20.68 -2.89 3.28
C SER A 135 -20.54 -3.42 1.84
N THR A 136 -21.67 -3.77 1.25
CA THR A 136 -21.83 -4.18 -0.15
C THR A 136 -21.56 -3.01 -1.09
N SER A 137 -20.29 -2.63 -1.23
CA SER A 137 -19.62 -1.90 -2.33
C SER A 137 -18.40 -1.15 -1.77
N LYS A 138 -17.30 -1.89 -1.49
CA LYS A 138 -16.02 -1.34 -1.00
C LYS A 138 -15.61 0.00 -1.67
N PRO A 139 -15.80 0.19 -2.98
CA PRO A 139 -15.41 1.42 -3.65
C PRO A 139 -16.37 2.60 -3.43
N ALA A 140 -17.69 2.38 -3.48
CA ALA A 140 -18.67 3.46 -3.24
C ALA A 140 -18.55 3.98 -1.80
N TYR A 141 -18.36 3.08 -0.83
CA TYR A 141 -18.06 3.48 0.54
C TYR A 141 -16.76 4.30 0.66
N ASP A 142 -15.71 3.89 -0.06
CA ASP A 142 -14.42 4.60 -0.07
C ASP A 142 -14.52 5.99 -0.69
N ILE A 143 -15.38 6.18 -1.69
CA ILE A 143 -15.70 7.47 -2.31
C ILE A 143 -16.50 8.33 -1.33
N GLU A 144 -17.55 7.78 -0.71
CA GLU A 144 -18.37 8.47 0.29
C GLU A 144 -17.51 9.06 1.43
N GLN A 145 -16.66 8.24 2.03
CA GLN A 145 -15.75 8.68 3.10
C GLN A 145 -14.70 9.68 2.63
N TYR A 146 -14.37 9.69 1.34
CA TYR A 146 -13.43 10.65 0.78
C TYR A 146 -14.11 12.01 0.57
N LEU A 147 -15.33 12.03 0.03
CA LEU A 147 -16.15 13.24 -0.14
C LEU A 147 -16.43 13.92 1.22
N ILE A 148 -16.80 13.15 2.25
CA ILE A 148 -16.99 13.66 3.61
C ILE A 148 -15.72 14.36 4.12
N ARG A 149 -14.55 13.74 3.95
CA ARG A 149 -13.25 14.30 4.39
C ARG A 149 -12.88 15.58 3.64
N LYS A 150 -13.33 15.74 2.40
CA LYS A 150 -13.13 16.96 1.60
C LYS A 150 -14.16 18.04 1.91
N GLY A 151 -15.14 17.76 2.76
CA GLY A 151 -16.23 18.69 3.07
C GLY A 151 -17.18 18.90 1.90
N ALA A 152 -17.20 17.99 0.91
CA ALA A 152 -18.08 18.07 -0.24
C ALA A 152 -19.49 17.63 0.15
N SER A 153 -20.50 18.34 -0.37
CA SER A 153 -21.90 17.96 -0.20
C SER A 153 -22.28 16.92 -1.26
N PHE A 154 -23.07 15.91 -0.93
CA PHE A 154 -23.49 14.92 -1.92
C PHE A 154 -24.79 14.20 -1.55
N ASN A 155 -25.49 13.74 -2.59
CA ASN A 155 -26.60 12.80 -2.48
C ASN A 155 -26.13 11.43 -2.95
N LYS A 156 -26.31 10.41 -2.11
CA LYS A 156 -26.01 9.01 -2.45
C LYS A 156 -27.20 8.39 -3.17
N GLU A 157 -26.94 7.49 -4.11
CA GLU A 157 -27.99 6.77 -4.86
C GLU A 157 -28.97 7.72 -5.58
N MET A 158 -28.45 8.80 -6.16
CA MET A 158 -29.24 9.85 -6.82
C MET A 158 -30.06 9.28 -7.98
N THR A 159 -31.37 9.48 -7.95
CA THR A 159 -32.30 9.09 -9.03
C THR A 159 -33.02 10.32 -9.54
N PHE A 160 -33.42 10.29 -10.81
CA PHE A 160 -34.35 11.25 -11.39
C PHE A 160 -35.68 10.54 -11.71
N ASP A 161 -36.78 11.29 -11.79
CA ASP A 161 -38.11 10.69 -11.96
C ASP A 161 -38.29 10.02 -13.34
N ASP A 162 -37.68 10.62 -14.36
CA ASP A 162 -37.61 10.19 -15.75
C ASP A 162 -36.43 9.24 -16.05
N LEU A 163 -35.51 9.03 -15.11
CA LEU A 163 -34.40 8.09 -15.25
C LEU A 163 -34.84 6.64 -14.94
N ARG A 164 -35.24 5.90 -15.98
CA ARG A 164 -35.80 4.55 -15.84
C ARG A 164 -35.39 3.63 -16.99
N TYR A 165 -35.25 2.34 -16.67
CA TYR A 165 -35.26 1.26 -17.66
C TYR A 165 -36.57 0.45 -17.49
N ILE A 166 -36.54 -0.62 -16.69
CA ILE A 166 -37.75 -1.27 -16.15
C ILE A 166 -38.11 -0.66 -14.79
N LYS A 167 -37.09 -0.39 -13.97
CA LYS A 167 -37.18 0.30 -12.67
C LYS A 167 -36.43 1.64 -12.74
N LYS A 168 -36.62 2.49 -11.73
CA LYS A 168 -35.79 3.69 -11.54
C LYS A 168 -34.32 3.29 -11.49
N LEU A 169 -33.50 3.95 -12.29
CA LEU A 169 -32.04 3.83 -12.22
C LEU A 169 -31.51 4.92 -11.30
N ARG A 170 -30.34 4.66 -10.72
CA ARG A 170 -29.70 5.55 -9.76
C ARG A 170 -28.22 5.67 -10.06
N TYR A 171 -27.68 6.85 -9.82
CA TYR A 171 -26.25 7.12 -9.83
C TYR A 171 -25.66 6.88 -8.44
N ASP A 172 -24.40 6.45 -8.33
CA ASP A 172 -23.77 6.24 -7.01
C ASP A 172 -23.75 7.53 -6.17
N PHE A 173 -23.33 8.65 -6.77
CA PHE A 173 -23.29 9.96 -6.11
C PHE A 173 -23.68 11.10 -7.04
N PHE A 174 -24.27 12.14 -6.44
CA PHE A 174 -24.40 13.46 -7.03
C PHE A 174 -23.76 14.49 -6.09
N VAL A 175 -22.66 15.10 -6.52
CA VAL A 175 -21.76 15.89 -5.68
C VAL A 175 -21.93 17.37 -5.96
N ASP A 176 -22.06 18.16 -4.90
CA ASP A 176 -22.25 19.62 -4.88
C ASP A 176 -23.36 20.15 -5.78
N ASN A 177 -24.33 19.29 -6.14
CA ASN A 177 -25.33 19.59 -7.14
C ASN A 177 -24.72 19.99 -8.51
N ARG A 178 -23.48 19.54 -8.79
CA ARG A 178 -22.68 19.90 -9.97
C ARG A 178 -22.43 18.72 -10.90
N PHE A 179 -22.06 17.56 -10.38
CA PHE A 179 -21.67 16.40 -11.20
C PHE A 179 -22.02 15.06 -10.55
N LEU A 180 -22.22 14.04 -11.38
CA LEU A 180 -22.53 12.67 -11.00
C LEU A 180 -21.26 11.82 -10.98
N ILE A 181 -21.22 10.80 -10.12
CA ILE A 181 -20.15 9.80 -10.08
C ILE A 181 -20.76 8.40 -10.21
N GLU A 182 -20.14 7.55 -11.02
CA GLU A 182 -20.35 6.10 -11.09
C GLU A 182 -19.03 5.36 -10.90
N TYR A 183 -19.02 4.33 -10.06
CA TYR A 183 -17.91 3.41 -9.93
C TYR A 183 -18.20 2.10 -10.67
N HIS A 184 -17.53 1.90 -11.80
CA HIS A 184 -17.72 0.69 -12.60
C HIS A 184 -16.78 -0.43 -12.15
N GLY A 185 -17.37 -1.50 -11.61
CA GLY A 185 -16.68 -2.75 -11.29
C GLY A 185 -16.15 -3.50 -12.53
N GLU A 186 -15.38 -4.57 -12.31
CA GLU A 186 -14.84 -5.43 -13.38
C GLU A 186 -15.91 -6.03 -14.30
N GLN A 187 -17.12 -6.22 -13.76
CA GLN A 187 -18.30 -6.73 -14.47
C GLN A 187 -18.75 -5.83 -15.63
N HIS A 188 -18.39 -4.53 -15.63
CA HIS A 188 -18.70 -3.60 -16.72
C HIS A 188 -17.75 -3.77 -17.93
N TYR A 189 -16.64 -4.51 -17.78
CA TYR A 189 -15.57 -4.59 -18.78
C TYR A 189 -15.33 -5.99 -19.34
N LEU A 190 -15.65 -7.05 -18.59
CA LEU A 190 -15.45 -8.44 -19.03
C LEU A 190 -16.74 -9.08 -19.56
N LYS A 191 -16.87 -9.15 -20.90
CA LYS A 191 -17.96 -9.84 -21.62
C LYS A 191 -18.04 -11.36 -21.35
N THR A 192 -17.06 -11.97 -20.69
CA THR A 192 -16.93 -13.43 -20.52
C THR A 192 -17.32 -13.94 -19.13
N SER A 193 -17.76 -13.07 -18.22
CA SER A 193 -18.32 -13.56 -16.95
C SER A 193 -19.77 -13.99 -17.16
N ARG A 194 -20.25 -15.01 -16.43
CA ARG A 194 -21.67 -15.43 -16.38
C ARG A 194 -22.66 -14.32 -15.92
N TYR A 195 -22.20 -13.07 -15.80
CA TYR A 195 -22.89 -11.89 -15.30
C TYR A 195 -22.82 -10.68 -16.25
N ALA A 196 -22.24 -10.82 -17.45
CA ALA A 196 -22.34 -9.82 -18.51
C ALA A 196 -23.75 -9.92 -19.13
N ASP A 197 -24.72 -9.38 -18.38
CA ASP A 197 -26.12 -9.32 -18.75
C ASP A 197 -26.34 -8.12 -19.68
N ASP A 198 -26.98 -8.33 -20.83
CA ASP A 198 -27.32 -7.26 -21.79
C ASP A 198 -28.06 -6.11 -21.08
N ASP A 199 -28.81 -6.45 -20.03
CA ASP A 199 -29.48 -5.52 -19.12
C ASP A 199 -28.53 -4.52 -18.44
N LEU A 200 -27.33 -4.94 -18.04
CA LEU A 200 -26.35 -4.07 -17.37
C LEU A 200 -25.83 -3.02 -18.35
N TYR A 201 -25.45 -3.47 -19.55
CA TYR A 201 -25.00 -2.58 -20.63
C TYR A 201 -26.08 -1.57 -21.01
N MET A 202 -27.34 -2.02 -21.14
CA MET A 202 -28.45 -1.13 -21.46
C MET A 202 -28.70 -0.08 -20.37
N ARG A 203 -28.60 -0.46 -19.09
CA ARG A 203 -28.73 0.48 -17.97
C ARG A 203 -27.62 1.53 -17.95
N ASP A 204 -26.38 1.11 -18.18
CA ASP A 204 -25.24 2.03 -18.26
C ASP A 204 -25.40 3.02 -19.42
N MET A 205 -25.82 2.53 -20.59
CA MET A 205 -26.11 3.38 -21.75
C MET A 205 -27.22 4.39 -21.47
N ILE A 206 -28.31 3.98 -20.79
CA ILE A 206 -29.39 4.91 -20.40
C ILE A 206 -28.85 5.98 -19.45
N LYS A 207 -28.04 5.61 -18.45
CA LYS A 207 -27.42 6.57 -17.53
C LYS A 207 -26.48 7.55 -18.25
N VAL A 208 -25.68 7.06 -19.19
CA VAL A 208 -24.74 7.87 -19.98
C VAL A 208 -25.51 8.88 -20.82
N ASN A 209 -26.50 8.42 -21.60
CA ASN A 209 -27.30 9.28 -22.46
C ASN A 209 -28.09 10.30 -21.63
N TYR A 210 -28.69 9.88 -20.52
CA TYR A 210 -29.43 10.78 -19.64
C TYR A 210 -28.56 11.93 -19.10
N ALA A 211 -27.35 11.62 -18.61
CA ALA A 211 -26.44 12.64 -18.11
C ALA A 211 -26.00 13.61 -19.23
N TYR A 212 -25.71 13.07 -20.42
CA TYR A 212 -25.37 13.86 -21.60
C TYR A 212 -26.51 14.80 -22.02
N ASP A 213 -27.73 14.29 -22.16
CA ASP A 213 -28.90 15.03 -22.61
C ASP A 213 -29.30 16.14 -21.62
N LYS A 214 -29.14 15.88 -20.32
CA LYS A 214 -29.39 16.87 -19.26
C LYS A 214 -28.21 17.82 -19.03
N GLN A 215 -27.09 17.64 -19.74
CA GLN A 215 -25.85 18.39 -19.56
C GLN A 215 -25.35 18.36 -18.11
N ILE A 216 -25.46 17.20 -17.47
CA ILE A 216 -24.93 16.93 -16.13
C ILE A 216 -23.62 16.15 -16.30
N PRO A 217 -22.47 16.69 -15.87
CA PRO A 217 -21.20 15.98 -15.95
C PRO A 217 -21.28 14.64 -15.21
N LEU A 218 -20.95 13.54 -15.89
CA LEU A 218 -20.90 12.19 -15.36
C LEU A 218 -19.44 11.70 -15.34
N ILE A 219 -18.94 11.45 -14.14
CA ILE A 219 -17.59 10.96 -13.89
C ILE A 219 -17.63 9.45 -13.66
N ILE A 220 -17.10 8.68 -14.62
CA ILE A 220 -17.04 7.23 -14.53
C ILE A 220 -15.64 6.81 -14.07
N ILE A 221 -15.57 6.18 -12.89
CA ILE A 221 -14.33 5.69 -12.30
C ILE A 221 -14.29 4.15 -12.44
N PRO A 222 -13.43 3.59 -13.30
CA PRO A 222 -13.32 2.14 -13.44
C PRO A 222 -12.57 1.52 -12.25
N TYR A 223 -12.82 0.22 -12.02
CA TYR A 223 -12.14 -0.54 -10.98
C TYR A 223 -10.61 -0.54 -11.11
N THR A 224 -10.09 -0.42 -12.34
CA THR A 224 -8.65 -0.32 -12.64
C THR A 224 -8.01 0.94 -12.05
N LYS A 225 -8.80 1.98 -11.74
CA LYS A 225 -8.35 3.24 -11.13
C LYS A 225 -8.48 3.25 -9.60
N ARG A 226 -8.73 2.11 -8.96
CA ARG A 226 -8.83 1.99 -7.48
C ARG A 226 -7.65 2.61 -6.71
N LYS A 227 -6.45 2.68 -7.28
CA LYS A 227 -5.28 3.30 -6.60
C LYS A 227 -5.24 4.82 -6.70
N VAL A 228 -5.93 5.41 -7.68
CA VAL A 228 -5.85 6.84 -8.02
C VAL A 228 -7.20 7.56 -7.96
N TYR A 229 -8.29 6.88 -7.60
CA TYR A 229 -9.63 7.45 -7.56
C TYR A 229 -9.72 8.75 -6.73
N LYS A 230 -8.98 8.84 -5.63
CA LYS A 230 -8.89 10.05 -4.79
C LYS A 230 -8.40 11.26 -5.58
N ASN A 231 -7.39 11.07 -6.43
CA ASN A 231 -6.83 12.14 -7.23
C ASN A 231 -7.80 12.60 -8.31
N ILE A 232 -8.54 11.67 -8.95
CA ILE A 232 -9.57 12.07 -9.93
C ILE A 232 -10.70 12.81 -9.22
N ILE A 233 -11.10 12.40 -8.01
CA ILE A 233 -12.09 13.14 -7.21
C ILE A 233 -11.57 14.54 -6.88
N ASP A 234 -10.32 14.68 -6.46
CA ASP A 234 -9.73 16.00 -6.20
C ASP A 234 -9.76 16.91 -7.44
N GLU A 235 -9.46 16.36 -8.61
CA GLU A 235 -9.52 17.08 -9.87
C GLU A 235 -10.95 17.54 -10.22
N VAL A 236 -11.96 16.67 -10.09
CA VAL A 236 -13.33 17.04 -10.46
C VAL A 236 -14.04 17.90 -9.40
N LEU A 237 -13.55 17.91 -8.16
CA LEU A 237 -14.03 18.83 -7.14
C LEU A 237 -13.64 20.29 -7.47
N ASP A 238 -12.45 20.51 -8.05
CA ASP A 238 -12.02 21.81 -8.57
C ASP A 238 -12.82 22.19 -9.83
N GLU A 239 -13.51 23.33 -9.77
CA GLU A 239 -14.44 23.76 -10.82
C GLU A 239 -13.72 24.06 -12.15
N ASN A 240 -12.52 24.67 -12.09
CA ASN A 240 -11.74 24.97 -13.30
C ASN A 240 -11.30 23.69 -14.01
N THR A 241 -10.82 22.71 -13.24
CA THR A 241 -10.38 21.42 -13.76
C THR A 241 -11.56 20.62 -14.31
N LEU A 242 -12.72 20.62 -13.63
CA LEU A 242 -13.94 19.99 -14.14
C LEU A 242 -14.39 20.61 -15.47
N ASN A 243 -14.43 21.93 -15.57
CA ASN A 243 -14.78 22.62 -16.82
C ASN A 243 -13.80 22.30 -17.96
N LEU A 244 -12.51 22.19 -17.65
CA LEU A 244 -11.50 21.76 -18.62
C LEU A 244 -11.74 20.33 -19.09
N LEU A 245 -12.05 19.40 -18.18
CA LEU A 245 -12.38 18.02 -18.53
C LEU A 245 -13.63 17.95 -19.42
N ILE A 246 -14.68 18.72 -19.09
CA ILE A 246 -15.91 18.80 -19.90
C ILE A 246 -15.58 19.33 -21.30
N SER A 247 -14.75 20.37 -21.42
CA SER A 247 -14.38 20.93 -22.72
C SER A 247 -13.63 19.94 -23.61
N LYS A 248 -12.85 19.02 -23.00
CA LYS A 248 -11.99 18.08 -23.70
C LYS A 248 -12.67 16.75 -24.00
N HIS A 249 -13.55 16.30 -23.11
CA HIS A 249 -14.13 14.95 -23.13
C HIS A 249 -15.66 14.95 -23.22
N GLY A 250 -16.30 16.11 -23.17
CA GLY A 250 -17.75 16.26 -23.08
C GLY A 250 -18.29 16.02 -21.66
N TYR A 251 -19.61 15.94 -21.54
CA TYR A 251 -20.28 15.74 -20.25
C TYR A 251 -20.12 14.31 -19.69
N VAL A 252 -19.57 13.35 -20.45
CA VAL A 252 -19.34 11.99 -19.99
C VAL A 252 -17.84 11.72 -19.97
N ILE A 253 -17.26 11.69 -18.77
CA ILE A 253 -15.82 11.59 -18.54
C ILE A 253 -15.52 10.19 -18.02
N ASP A 254 -15.15 9.28 -18.93
CA ASP A 254 -14.80 7.91 -18.60
C ASP A 254 -13.29 7.72 -18.41
N PHE A 255 -12.87 7.57 -17.16
CA PHE A 255 -11.47 7.37 -16.80
C PHE A 255 -10.92 5.97 -17.15
N ALA A 256 -11.72 5.06 -17.71
CA ALA A 256 -11.21 3.87 -18.38
C ALA A 256 -10.46 4.23 -19.66
N ASN A 257 -10.91 5.27 -20.36
CA ASN A 257 -10.39 5.69 -21.67
C ASN A 257 -9.49 6.94 -21.59
N ILE A 258 -9.35 7.54 -20.41
CA ILE A 258 -8.48 8.69 -20.17
C ILE A 258 -7.18 8.23 -19.48
N PRO A 259 -6.00 8.42 -20.10
CA PRO A 259 -4.73 8.11 -19.48
C PRO A 259 -4.47 9.10 -18.33
N TYR A 260 -4.71 8.66 -17.11
CA TYR A 260 -4.31 9.37 -15.89
C TYR A 260 -2.79 9.20 -15.70
N THR A 261 -2.00 10.19 -16.11
CA THR A 261 -0.60 10.31 -15.70
C THR A 261 -0.56 10.96 -14.33
N ILE A 262 -0.07 10.23 -13.33
CA ILE A 262 0.23 10.78 -12.02
C ILE A 262 1.15 11.98 -12.28
N LYS A 263 0.67 13.21 -12.07
CA LYS A 263 1.58 14.34 -11.88
C LYS A 263 2.36 13.99 -10.62
N SER A 264 3.56 13.46 -10.81
CA SER A 264 4.57 13.37 -9.77
C SER A 264 4.83 14.80 -9.28
N ALA A 265 4.22 15.15 -8.15
CA ALA A 265 4.71 16.20 -7.30
C ALA A 265 5.88 15.64 -6.48
#